data_AF-A0A7Y3GD57-F1
#
_entry.id   AF-A0A7Y3GD57-F1
#
_cell.length_a   1.000
_cell.length_b   1.000
_cell.length_c   1.000
_cell.angle_alpha   90.00
_cell.angle_beta   90.00
_cell.angle_gamma   90.00
#
_symmetry.space_group_name_H-M   'P 1'
#
loop_
_entity.id
_entity.type
_entity.pdbx_description
1 polymer ?
#
loop_
_entity_poly.entity_id
_entity_poly.type
_entity_poly.pdbx_seq_one_letter_code
_entity_poly.pdbx_strand_id
1 'polypeptide(L)' 'PLTVTEASACCGIHFSGVSRHLTQLRRAGVVRAEKQGREVHYELEAGALVSTLRGVAGAIEQCWVEAGRSLVSEGAEAR' A
#
# COMPACT_ATOMS: atom_id res chain seq x y z
N PRO A 1 -2.88 17.04 5.48
CA PRO A 1 -1.90 17.56 4.47
C PRO A 1 -0.54 17.97 5.07
N LEU A 2 0.56 17.41 4.58
CA LEU A 2 1.94 17.77 4.97
C LEU A 2 2.73 18.22 3.75
N THR A 3 3.65 19.17 3.94
CA THR A 3 4.64 19.55 2.95
C THR A 3 5.75 18.51 2.87
N VAL A 4 6.50 18.53 1.76
CA VAL A 4 7.66 17.63 1.54
C VAL A 4 8.72 17.83 2.63
N THR A 5 8.90 19.06 3.11
CA THR A 5 9.84 19.40 4.17
C THR A 5 9.43 18.77 5.51
N GLU A 6 8.14 18.84 5.87
CA GLU A 6 7.61 18.27 7.11
C GLU A 6 7.61 16.73 7.09
N ALA A 7 7.32 16.11 5.94
CA ALA A 7 7.31 14.65 5.80
C ALA A 7 8.70 14.02 6.03
N SER A 8 9.76 14.69 5.57
CA SER A 8 11.13 14.22 5.81
C SER A 8 11.55 14.33 7.27
N ALA A 9 11.17 15.42 7.94
CA ALA A 9 11.43 15.62 9.36
C ALA A 9 10.67 14.60 10.24
N CYS A 10 9.42 14.29 9.88
CA CYS A 10 8.58 13.35 10.62
C CYS A 10 9.05 11.89 10.50
N CYS A 11 9.55 11.48 9.33
CA CYS A 11 9.79 10.07 9.01
C CYS A 11 11.27 9.71 8.81
N GLY A 12 12.21 10.65 8.95
CA GLY A 12 13.66 10.39 8.82
C GLY A 12 14.09 9.97 7.40
N ILE A 13 13.29 10.28 6.39
CA ILE A 13 13.53 9.85 5.00
C ILE A 13 14.49 10.85 4.34
N HIS A 14 15.74 10.43 4.08
CA HIS A 14 16.73 11.28 3.42
C HIS A 14 16.26 11.74 2.01
N PHE A 15 16.26 13.06 1.80
CA PHE A 15 15.59 13.77 0.70
C PHE A 15 16.05 13.45 -0.73
N SER A 16 17.19 12.79 -0.95
CA SER A 16 17.74 12.58 -2.31
C SER A 16 16.90 11.65 -3.21
N GLY A 17 15.81 11.08 -2.68
CA GLY A 17 14.82 10.32 -3.47
C GLY A 17 13.36 10.74 -3.28
N VAL A 18 13.02 11.64 -2.36
CA VAL A 18 11.63 11.79 -1.88
C VAL A 18 10.67 12.26 -2.96
N SER A 19 11.05 13.22 -3.82
CA SER A 19 10.19 13.64 -4.94
C SER A 19 9.90 12.50 -5.93
N ARG A 20 10.88 11.61 -6.18
CA ARG A 20 10.69 10.43 -7.03
C ARG A 20 9.76 9.42 -6.37
N HIS A 21 9.96 9.13 -5.08
CA HIS A 21 9.09 8.24 -4.31
C HIS A 21 7.66 8.79 -4.23
N LEU A 22 7.46 10.07 -3.92
CA LEU A 22 6.14 10.72 -3.90
C LEU A 22 5.47 10.70 -5.27
N THR A 23 6.25 10.86 -6.35
CA THR A 23 5.71 10.71 -7.71
C THR A 23 5.26 9.27 -7.98
N GLN A 24 6.03 8.27 -7.54
CA GLN A 24 5.65 6.85 -7.68
C GLN A 24 4.44 6.50 -6.82
N LEU A 25 4.40 6.96 -5.56
CA LEU A 25 3.28 6.77 -4.65
C LEU A 25 2.01 7.45 -5.18
N ARG A 26 2.13 8.65 -5.76
CA ARG A 26 1.02 9.33 -6.42
C ARG A 26 0.51 8.53 -7.62
N ARG A 27 1.42 8.02 -8.46
CA ARG A 27 1.07 7.15 -9.60
C ARG A 27 0.38 5.86 -9.17
N ALA A 28 0.80 5.31 -8.02
CA ALA A 28 0.17 4.14 -7.41
C ALA A 28 -1.13 4.45 -6.66
N GLY A 29 -1.58 5.71 -6.64
CA GLY A 29 -2.80 6.14 -5.95
C GLY A 29 -2.70 6.13 -4.41
N VAL A 30 -1.50 6.01 -3.86
CA VAL A 30 -1.26 5.95 -2.41
C VAL A 30 -1.34 7.34 -1.78
N VAL A 31 -0.94 8.38 -2.51
CA VAL A 31 -0.99 9.77 -2.05
C VAL A 31 -1.63 10.67 -3.09
N ARG A 32 -2.40 11.66 -2.63
CA ARG A 32 -2.89 12.77 -3.42
C ARG A 32 -1.91 13.92 -3.33
N ALA A 33 -1.74 14.64 -4.44
CA ALA A 33 -0.90 15.83 -4.50
C ALA A 33 -1.76 17.02 -4.92
N GLU A 34 -1.73 18.09 -4.14
CA GLU A 34 -2.46 19.33 -4.43
C GLU A 34 -1.49 20.50 -4.43
N LYS A 35 -1.55 21.32 -5.49
CA LYS A 35 -0.70 22.50 -5.61
C LYS A 35 -1.37 23.67 -4.88
N GLN A 36 -0.74 24.19 -3.85
CA GLN A 36 -1.17 25.39 -3.13
C GLN A 36 -0.12 26.48 -3.29
N GLY A 37 -0.41 27.46 -4.15
CA GLY A 37 0.53 28.54 -4.48
C GLY A 37 1.82 28.03 -5.13
N ARG A 38 2.95 28.19 -4.44
CA ARG A 38 4.29 27.74 -4.91
C ARG A 38 4.66 26.35 -4.40
N GLU A 39 3.88 25.77 -3.50
CA GLU A 39 4.18 24.49 -2.87
C GLU A 39 3.23 23.39 -3.34
N VAL A 40 3.68 22.15 -3.22
CA VAL A 40 2.86 20.95 -3.49
C VAL A 40 2.70 20.21 -2.17
N HIS A 41 1.46 20.10 -1.73
CA HIS A 41 1.07 19.38 -0.52
C HIS A 41 0.72 17.95 -0.89
N TYR A 42 1.17 17.01 -0.07
CA TYR A 42 0.86 15.61 -0.24
C TYR A 42 -0.01 15.14 0.93
N GLU A 43 -0.98 14.29 0.60
CA GLU A 43 -1.88 13.69 1.56
C GLU A 43 -2.01 12.21 1.28
N LEU A 44 -2.02 11.39 2.35
CA LEU A 44 -2.16 9.96 2.23
C LEU A 44 -3.62 9.60 1.92
N GLU A 45 -3.83 8.85 0.85
CA GLU A 45 -5.13 8.25 0.54
C GLU A 45 -5.30 6.96 1.36
N ALA A 46 -5.39 7.13 2.68
CA ALA A 46 -5.35 6.03 3.65
C ALA A 46 -6.43 4.97 3.38
N GLY A 47 -7.63 5.40 2.97
CA GLY A 47 -8.74 4.49 2.64
C GLY A 47 -8.40 3.56 1.46
N ALA A 48 -7.88 4.12 0.37
CA ALA A 48 -7.50 3.35 -0.82
C ALA A 48 -6.32 2.41 -0.54
N LEU A 49 -5.33 2.87 0.23
CA LEU A 49 -4.19 2.05 0.64
C LEU A 49 -4.61 0.88 1.52
N VAL A 50 -5.42 1.14 2.56
CA VAL A 50 -5.92 0.09 3.47
C VAL A 50 -6.77 -0.92 2.71
N SER A 51 -7.63 -0.47 1.80
CA SER A 51 -8.43 -1.38 0.96
C SER A 51 -7.54 -2.30 0.13
N THR A 52 -6.52 -1.75 -0.52
CA THR A 52 -5.57 -2.53 -1.33
C THR A 52 -4.83 -3.56 -0.48
N LEU A 53 -4.27 -3.14 0.66
CA LEU A 53 -3.53 -4.03 1.55
C LEU A 53 -4.41 -5.15 2.12
N ARG A 54 -5.67 -4.85 2.48
CA ARG A 54 -6.63 -5.86 2.90
C ARG A 54 -6.99 -6.82 1.78
N GLY A 55 -7.13 -6.34 0.55
CA GLY A 55 -7.34 -7.21 -0.63
C GLY A 55 -6.18 -8.17 -0.84
N VAL A 56 -4.94 -7.69 -0.72
CA VAL A 56 -3.73 -8.54 -0.79
C VAL A 56 -3.71 -9.57 0.34
N ALA A 57 -3.98 -9.16 1.59
CA ALA A 57 -4.06 -10.08 2.72
C ALA A 57 -5.13 -11.16 2.49
N GLY A 58 -6.33 -10.77 2.05
CA GLY A 58 -7.41 -11.69 1.74
C GLY A 58 -7.07 -12.66 0.60
N ALA A 59 -6.37 -12.20 -0.43
CA ALA A 59 -5.90 -13.07 -1.50
C ALA A 59 -4.88 -14.11 -1.01
N ILE A 60 -3.93 -13.69 -0.15
CA ILE A 60 -2.95 -14.59 0.47
C ILE A 60 -3.67 -15.63 1.34
N GLU A 61 -4.64 -15.20 2.16
CA GLU A 61 -5.46 -16.09 2.99
C GLU A 61 -6.25 -17.09 2.13
N GLN A 62 -6.85 -16.65 1.01
CA GLN A 62 -7.58 -17.53 0.09
C GLN A 62 -6.67 -18.56 -0.55
N CYS A 63 -5.50 -18.15 -1.07
CA CYS A 63 -4.53 -19.09 -1.62
C CYS A 63 -4.08 -20.13 -0.59
N TRP A 64 -3.94 -19.73 0.68
CA TRP A 64 -3.60 -20.65 1.76
C TRP A 64 -4.76 -21.60 2.09
N VAL A 65 -5.99 -21.09 2.18
CA VAL A 65 -7.18 -21.90 2.48
C VAL A 65 -7.44 -22.93 1.36
N GLU A 66 -7.24 -22.55 0.10
CA GLU A 66 -7.36 -23.46 -1.04
C GLU A 66 -6.27 -24.55 -1.02
N ALA A 67 -5.02 -24.19 -0.70
CA ALA A 67 -3.95 -25.15 -0.49
C ALA A 67 -4.25 -26.14 0.65
N GLY A 68 -4.86 -25.65 1.75
CA GLY A 68 -5.30 -26.49 2.86
C GLY A 68 -6.49 -27.40 2.51
N ARG A 69 -7.42 -26.93 1.67
CA ARG A 69 -8.60 -27.72 1.22
C ARG A 69 -8.23 -28.83 0.24
N SER A 70 -7.24 -28.61 -0.62
CA SER A 70 -6.75 -29.63 -1.57
C SER A 70 -6.15 -30.86 -0.87
N LEU A 71 -5.48 -30.68 0.26
CA LEU A 71 -4.90 -31.78 1.05
C LEU A 71 -5.96 -32.63 1.77
N VAL A 72 -7.15 -32.07 2.04
CA VAL A 72 -8.25 -32.79 2.71
C VAL A 72 -9.07 -33.61 1.71
N SER A 73 -9.15 -33.20 0.44
CA SER A 73 -9.84 -33.98 -0.60
C SER A 73 -9.08 -35.25 -1.00
N GLU A 74 -7.74 -35.24 -1.00
CA GLU A 74 -6.94 -36.45 -1.30
C GLU A 74 -6.95 -37.47 -0.14
N GLY A 75 -7.20 -37.03 1.10
CA GLY A 75 -7.30 -37.90 2.27
C GLY A 75 -8.65 -38.58 2.48
N ALA A 76 -9.70 -38.18 1.74
CA ALA A 76 -11.06 -38.69 1.91
C ALA A 76 -11.43 -39.85 0.94
N GLU A 77 -10.65 -40.08 -0.12
CA GLU A 77 -10.88 -41.16 -1.09
C GLU A 77 -10.11 -42.46 -0.79
N ALA A 78 -9.30 -42.50 0.27
CA ALA A 78 -8.49 -43.67 0.67
C ALA A 78 -9.01 -44.38 1.94
N ARG A 79 -10.34 -44.51 2.10
CA ARG A 79 -10.93 -45.26 3.23
C ARG A 79 -12.03 -46.22 2.82
#